data_AF-A0A8T5LMP4-F1
#
_entry.id   AF-A0A8T5LMP4-F1
#
_cell.length_a   1.000
_cell.length_b   1.000
_cell.length_c   1.000
_cell.angle_alpha   90.00
_cell.angle_beta   90.00
_cell.angle_gamma   90.00
#
_symmetry.space_group_name_H-M   'P 1'
#
loop_
_entity.id
_entity.type
_entity.pdbx_description
1 polymer ?
#
loop_
_entity_poly.entity_id
_entity_poly.type
_entity_poly.pdbx_seq_one_letter_code
_entity_poly.pdbx_strand_id
1 'polypeptide(L)'
;MVFVFGIDVPLVEMIFVLTIILVVLLGLLIYLVIGQVKLKRELKTVINKENVELKGLKEIQGEEKDELGLLRTMRSEMDKLLYAKAGAPREVKTVRKVRKKAVKKVPEVKTIIKKVLRRSKKIYVASKDGKTLHIKNCPFAKKIGEESRIIFRSKTKAFNSGYKACSCIKNVKETRRRRRSVRKETVKEAPIAKEPEVRTVVKTVVKRAKKSPFVASADGDTVHQENCPFAKRIDERNRVYFKTKANAFDQGYKACNCI
;
A
#
# COMPACT_ATOMS: atom_id res chain seq x y z
N MET A 1 29.13 -19.66 -79.00
CA MET A 1 29.07 -20.46 -77.76
C MET A 1 30.41 -21.16 -77.61
N VAL A 2 31.18 -20.77 -76.60
CA VAL A 2 32.43 -21.47 -76.28
C VAL A 2 32.05 -22.60 -75.33
N PHE A 3 32.05 -23.83 -75.82
CA PHE A 3 31.87 -25.01 -75.00
C PHE A 3 33.23 -25.42 -74.46
N VAL A 4 33.44 -25.28 -73.15
CA VAL A 4 34.61 -25.83 -72.48
C VAL A 4 34.11 -27.10 -71.79
N PHE A 5 34.57 -28.27 -72.24
CA PHE A 5 34.11 -29.60 -71.77
C PHE A 5 32.61 -29.92 -71.97
N GLY A 6 31.96 -29.35 -73.00
CA GLY A 6 30.57 -29.66 -73.32
C GLY A 6 29.52 -29.10 -72.35
N ILE A 7 29.93 -28.22 -71.42
CA ILE A 7 29.03 -27.49 -70.53
C ILE A 7 28.97 -26.03 -71.01
N ASP A 8 27.76 -25.46 -71.06
CA ASP A 8 27.57 -24.04 -71.32
C ASP A 8 28.21 -23.21 -70.20
N VAL A 9 29.23 -22.41 -70.55
CA VAL A 9 29.90 -21.45 -69.66
C VAL A 9 28.96 -20.64 -68.75
N PRO A 10 27.81 -20.09 -69.23
CA PRO A 10 26.91 -19.34 -68.34
C PRO A 10 26.29 -20.19 -67.22
N LEU A 11 26.15 -21.51 -67.40
CA LEU A 11 25.63 -22.40 -66.36
C LEU A 11 26.61 -22.53 -65.20
N VAL A 12 27.91 -22.62 -65.50
CA VAL A 12 28.97 -22.75 -64.48
C VAL A 12 29.06 -21.49 -63.63
N GLU A 13 28.97 -20.31 -64.24
CA GLU A 13 28.96 -19.03 -63.52
C GLU A 13 27.73 -18.90 -62.61
N MET A 14 26.56 -19.31 -63.06
CA MET A 14 25.33 -19.30 -62.25
C MET A 14 25.44 -20.23 -61.02
N ILE A 15 26.02 -21.42 -61.18
CA ILE A 15 26.25 -22.36 -60.07
C ILE A 15 27.25 -21.74 -59.07
N PHE A 16 28.31 -21.09 -59.56
CA PHE A 16 29.30 -20.44 -58.69
C PHE A 16 28.67 -19.29 -57.87
N VAL A 17 27.86 -18.43 -58.50
CA VAL A 17 27.15 -17.36 -57.77
C VAL A 17 26.16 -17.96 -56.75
N LEU A 18 25.43 -19.00 -57.12
CA LEU A 18 24.48 -19.67 -56.23
C LEU A 18 25.17 -20.28 -55.00
N THR A 19 26.32 -20.91 -55.18
CA THR A 19 27.09 -21.49 -54.06
C THR A 19 27.62 -20.41 -53.11
N ILE A 20 28.09 -19.28 -53.62
CA ILE A 20 28.47 -18.12 -52.79
C ILE A 20 27.29 -17.64 -51.96
N ILE A 21 26.12 -17.45 -52.58
CA ILE A 21 24.89 -17.02 -51.90
C ILE A 21 24.53 -18.00 -50.78
N LEU A 22 24.58 -19.31 -51.06
CA LEU A 22 24.30 -20.35 -50.05
C LEU A 22 25.27 -20.30 -48.87
N VAL A 23 26.57 -20.11 -49.11
CA VAL A 23 27.58 -20.00 -48.04
C VAL A 23 27.32 -18.76 -47.18
N VAL A 24 26.99 -17.62 -47.78
CA VAL A 24 26.64 -16.39 -47.05
C VAL A 24 25.38 -16.59 -46.21
N LEU A 25 24.34 -17.22 -46.77
CA LEU A 25 23.10 -17.52 -46.04
C LEU A 25 23.35 -18.48 -44.86
N LEU A 26 24.16 -19.53 -45.05
CA LEU A 26 24.55 -20.43 -43.96
C LEU A 26 25.31 -19.69 -42.85
N GLY A 27 26.24 -18.80 -43.21
CA GLY A 27 26.95 -17.95 -42.26
C GLY A 27 26.00 -17.06 -41.43
N LEU A 28 25.01 -16.44 -42.08
CA LEU A 28 23.99 -15.64 -41.41
C LEU A 28 23.11 -16.47 -40.48
N LEU A 29 22.69 -17.67 -40.89
CA LEU A 29 21.92 -18.58 -40.05
C LEU A 29 22.70 -19.00 -38.80
N ILE A 30 23.98 -19.35 -38.95
CA ILE A 30 24.86 -19.69 -37.83
C ILE A 30 24.98 -18.50 -36.88
N TYR A 31 25.19 -17.28 -37.40
CA TYR A 31 25.26 -16.07 -36.60
C TYR A 31 23.97 -15.84 -35.79
N LEU A 32 22.80 -16.00 -36.41
CA LEU A 32 21.51 -15.89 -35.72
C LEU A 32 21.34 -16.93 -34.62
N VAL A 33 21.71 -18.19 -34.87
CA VAL A 33 21.62 -19.26 -33.86
C VAL A 33 22.53 -18.97 -32.67
N ILE A 34 23.77 -18.53 -32.90
CA ILE A 34 24.70 -18.14 -31.84
C ILE A 34 24.13 -16.97 -31.02
N GLY A 35 23.56 -15.96 -31.69
CA GLY A 35 22.89 -14.83 -31.05
C GLY A 35 21.73 -15.27 -30.14
N GLN A 36 20.87 -16.16 -30.63
CA GLN A 36 19.76 -16.73 -29.86
C GLN A 36 20.25 -17.51 -28.63
N VAL A 37 21.32 -18.30 -28.75
CA VAL A 37 21.91 -19.04 -27.63
C VAL A 37 22.47 -18.09 -26.57
N LYS A 38 23.18 -17.03 -26.98
CA LYS A 38 23.73 -16.03 -26.05
C LYS A 38 22.61 -15.32 -25.27
N LEU A 39 21.57 -14.87 -25.98
CA LEU A 39 20.44 -14.19 -25.37
C LEU A 39 19.64 -15.09 -24.42
N LYS A 40 19.49 -16.38 -24.75
CA LYS A 40 18.89 -17.37 -23.84
C LYS A 40 19.71 -17.58 -22.56
N ARG A 41 21.06 -17.55 -22.64
CA ARG A 41 21.92 -17.67 -21.46
C ARG A 41 21.78 -16.46 -20.54
N GLU A 42 21.82 -15.25 -21.09
CA GLU A 42 21.64 -14.01 -20.33
C GLU A 42 20.24 -13.93 -19.69
N LEU A 43 19.19 -14.35 -20.41
CA LEU A 43 17.85 -14.42 -19.84
C LEU A 43 17.76 -15.41 -18.67
N LYS A 44 18.42 -16.57 -18.79
CA LYS A 44 18.43 -17.59 -17.73
C LYS A 44 19.15 -17.11 -16.47
N THR A 45 20.23 -16.34 -16.59
CA THR A 45 20.93 -15.77 -15.42
C THR A 45 20.09 -14.70 -14.73
N VAL A 46 19.39 -13.84 -15.48
CA VAL A 46 18.46 -12.85 -14.92
C VAL A 46 17.31 -13.53 -14.18
N ILE A 47 16.67 -14.52 -14.79
CA ILE A 47 15.57 -15.26 -14.15
C ILE A 47 16.04 -15.96 -12.87
N ASN A 48 17.21 -16.59 -12.89
CA ASN A 48 17.77 -17.24 -11.70
C ASN A 48 18.05 -16.23 -10.58
N LYS A 49 18.58 -15.05 -10.91
CA LYS A 49 18.81 -13.97 -9.94
C LYS A 49 17.50 -13.49 -9.30
N GLU A 50 16.47 -13.23 -10.10
CA GLU A 50 15.16 -12.83 -9.56
C GLU A 50 14.52 -13.92 -8.69
N ASN A 51 14.68 -15.20 -9.06
CA ASN A 51 14.17 -16.31 -8.26
C ASN A 51 14.88 -16.44 -6.90
N VAL A 52 16.18 -16.13 -6.82
CA VAL A 52 16.92 -16.09 -5.55
C VAL A 52 16.41 -14.94 -4.67
N GLU A 53 16.22 -13.75 -5.24
CA GLU A 53 15.66 -12.60 -4.51
C GLU A 53 14.23 -12.88 -4.00
N LEU A 54 13.40 -13.57 -4.80
CA LEU A 54 12.05 -13.97 -4.40
C LEU A 54 12.04 -15.04 -3.30
N LYS A 55 13.03 -15.93 -3.24
CA LYS A 55 13.17 -16.90 -2.14
C LYS A 55 13.47 -16.18 -0.81
N GLY A 56 14.44 -15.25 -0.81
CA GLY A 56 14.75 -14.48 0.40
C GLY A 56 13.56 -13.67 0.92
N LEU A 57 12.74 -13.09 0.03
CA LEU A 57 11.51 -12.40 0.44
C LEU A 57 10.44 -13.32 1.06
N LYS A 58 10.39 -14.60 0.66
CA LYS A 58 9.46 -15.57 1.24
C LYS A 58 9.90 -16.03 2.63
N GLU A 59 11.21 -16.14 2.86
CA GLU A 59 11.77 -16.46 4.18
C GLU A 59 11.44 -15.38 5.19
N ILE A 60 11.63 -14.10 4.83
CA ILE A 60 11.25 -12.96 5.69
C ILE A 60 9.75 -12.96 6.03
N GLN A 61 8.89 -13.34 5.07
CA GLN A 61 7.44 -13.49 5.33
C GLN A 61 7.08 -14.71 6.17
N GLY A 62 7.96 -15.71 6.24
CA GLY A 62 7.82 -16.85 7.15
C GLY A 62 8.05 -16.40 8.59
N GLU A 63 9.17 -15.72 8.84
CA GLU A 63 9.53 -15.23 10.17
C GLU A 63 8.47 -14.28 10.77
N GLU A 64 7.91 -13.37 9.97
CA GLU A 64 6.85 -12.45 10.42
C GLU A 64 5.57 -13.19 10.86
N LYS A 65 5.26 -14.36 10.25
CA LYS A 65 4.10 -15.17 10.66
C LYS A 65 4.34 -15.88 11.98
N ASP A 66 5.57 -16.31 12.23
CA ASP A 66 5.94 -16.99 13.46
C ASP A 66 5.94 -16.01 14.65
N GLU A 67 6.45 -14.78 14.45
CA GLU A 67 6.34 -13.70 15.44
C GLU A 67 4.88 -13.33 15.73
N LEU A 68 4.03 -13.26 14.69
CA LEU A 68 2.60 -12.99 14.88
C LEU A 68 1.90 -14.15 15.61
N GLY A 69 2.36 -15.39 15.40
CA GLY A 69 1.94 -16.57 16.15
C GLY A 69 2.26 -16.43 17.64
N LEU A 70 3.50 -16.05 17.96
CA LEU A 70 3.95 -15.82 19.33
C LEU A 70 3.20 -14.67 20.03
N LEU A 71 2.94 -13.58 19.32
CA LEU A 71 2.13 -12.47 19.86
C LEU A 71 0.69 -12.91 20.17
N ARG A 72 0.10 -13.81 19.38
CA ARG A 72 -1.23 -14.37 19.66
C ARG A 72 -1.23 -15.25 20.91
N THR A 73 -0.22 -16.09 21.11
CA THR A 73 -0.13 -16.94 22.30
C THR A 73 0.07 -16.10 23.55
N MET A 74 1.00 -15.14 23.53
CA MET A 74 1.22 -14.20 24.64
C MET A 74 -0.05 -13.40 25.01
N ARG A 75 -0.81 -12.94 24.00
CA ARG A 75 -2.07 -12.24 24.24
C ARG A 75 -3.09 -13.14 24.94
N SER A 76 -3.20 -14.40 24.50
CA SER A 76 -4.10 -15.36 25.13
C SER A 76 -3.73 -15.66 26.58
N GLU A 77 -2.44 -15.69 26.91
CA GLU A 77 -1.95 -15.89 28.28
C GLU A 77 -2.20 -14.66 29.15
N MET A 78 -1.96 -13.46 28.62
CA MET A 78 -2.34 -12.22 29.30
C MET A 78 -3.83 -12.17 29.63
N ASP A 79 -4.70 -12.54 28.69
CA ASP A 79 -6.14 -12.58 28.90
C ASP A 79 -6.54 -13.59 29.99
N LYS A 80 -5.90 -14.76 30.04
CA LYS A 80 -6.09 -15.75 31.12
C LYS A 80 -5.67 -15.20 32.48
N LEU A 81 -4.53 -14.51 32.57
CA LEU A 81 -4.05 -13.90 33.80
C LEU A 81 -4.96 -12.75 34.28
N LEU A 82 -5.46 -11.94 33.35
CA LEU A 82 -6.44 -10.89 33.65
C LEU A 82 -7.74 -11.48 34.19
N TYR A 83 -8.23 -12.58 33.61
CA TYR A 83 -9.42 -13.27 34.07
C TYR A 83 -9.25 -13.87 35.47
N ALA A 84 -8.09 -14.45 35.77
CA ALA A 84 -7.76 -14.97 37.10
C ALA A 84 -7.67 -13.85 38.16
N LYS A 85 -7.05 -12.71 37.82
CA LYS A 85 -6.92 -11.55 38.72
C LYS A 85 -8.21 -10.81 38.98
N ALA A 86 -9.16 -10.81 38.04
CA ALA A 86 -10.44 -10.12 38.21
C ALA A 86 -11.33 -10.75 39.31
N GLY A 87 -10.91 -11.89 39.87
CA GLY A 87 -11.75 -12.74 40.70
C GLY A 87 -12.78 -13.41 39.80
N ALA A 88 -12.92 -14.74 39.91
CA ALA A 88 -14.01 -15.44 39.24
C ALA A 88 -15.30 -14.65 39.54
N PRO A 89 -16.06 -14.21 38.52
CA PRO A 89 -17.31 -13.51 38.77
C PRO A 89 -18.09 -14.39 39.73
N ARG A 90 -18.28 -13.90 40.96
CA ARG A 90 -19.00 -14.61 42.01
C ARG A 90 -20.23 -15.18 41.34
N GLU A 91 -20.36 -16.51 41.36
CA GLU A 91 -21.50 -17.21 40.82
C GLU A 91 -22.75 -16.41 41.19
N VAL A 92 -23.33 -15.71 40.21
CA VAL A 92 -24.66 -15.14 40.37
C VAL A 92 -25.62 -16.32 40.24
N LYS A 93 -25.57 -17.19 41.25
CA LYS A 93 -26.60 -18.14 41.59
C LYS A 93 -27.80 -17.29 41.94
N THR A 94 -28.74 -17.19 41.00
CA THR A 94 -30.19 -16.88 41.15
C THR A 94 -30.72 -15.88 40.12
N VAL A 95 -30.63 -16.18 38.81
CA VAL A 95 -31.77 -15.92 37.91
C VAL A 95 -31.89 -17.08 36.93
N ARG A 96 -32.03 -18.29 37.48
CA ARG A 96 -32.28 -19.53 36.72
C ARG A 96 -33.70 -20.02 37.00
N LYS A 97 -34.70 -19.15 36.86
CA LYS A 97 -36.11 -19.53 36.71
C LYS A 97 -36.86 -18.32 36.19
N VAL A 98 -37.79 -18.56 35.26
CA VAL A 98 -38.55 -17.57 34.50
C VAL A 98 -37.81 -16.99 33.30
N ARG A 99 -37.66 -17.80 32.26
CA ARG A 99 -37.96 -17.44 30.85
C ARG A 99 -37.81 -18.65 29.93
N LYS A 100 -38.57 -19.71 30.23
CA LYS A 100 -39.06 -20.63 29.19
C LYS A 100 -40.31 -20.01 28.56
N LYS A 101 -40.19 -18.89 27.84
CA LYS A 101 -41.26 -18.39 26.97
C LYS A 101 -40.63 -17.74 25.74
N ALA A 102 -40.95 -18.35 24.60
CA ALA A 102 -40.78 -17.84 23.24
C ALA A 102 -39.34 -17.42 22.86
N VAL A 103 -38.56 -18.40 22.39
CA VAL A 103 -37.51 -18.15 21.40
C VAL A 103 -38.21 -17.65 20.14
N LYS A 104 -38.51 -16.34 20.08
CA LYS A 104 -38.83 -15.67 18.82
C LYS A 104 -37.59 -15.87 17.94
N LYS A 105 -37.78 -16.51 16.79
CA LYS A 105 -36.77 -16.62 15.73
C LYS A 105 -36.13 -15.24 15.56
N VAL A 106 -34.88 -15.10 16.00
CA VAL A 106 -34.10 -13.88 15.79
C VAL A 106 -34.05 -13.74 14.27
N PRO A 107 -34.62 -12.68 13.68
CA PRO A 107 -34.59 -12.51 12.24
C PRO A 107 -33.12 -12.50 11.84
N GLU A 108 -32.75 -13.35 10.88
CA GLU A 108 -31.41 -13.35 10.30
C GLU A 108 -31.07 -11.92 9.92
N VAL A 109 -30.14 -11.33 10.67
CA VAL A 109 -29.58 -10.02 10.34
C VAL A 109 -28.77 -10.26 9.08
N LYS A 110 -29.42 -10.07 7.92
CA LYS A 110 -28.77 -10.02 6.62
C LYS A 110 -27.74 -8.91 6.73
N THR A 111 -26.49 -9.29 6.97
CA THR A 111 -25.37 -8.36 6.99
C THR A 111 -25.30 -7.80 5.57
N ILE A 112 -25.75 -6.55 5.43
CA ILE A 112 -25.57 -5.80 4.20
C ILE A 112 -24.07 -5.54 4.11
N ILE A 113 -23.34 -6.48 3.49
CA ILE A 113 -21.94 -6.32 3.14
C ILE A 113 -21.92 -5.18 2.12
N LYS A 114 -21.78 -3.95 2.60
CA LYS A 114 -21.49 -2.81 1.73
C LYS A 114 -20.19 -3.15 1.02
N LYS A 115 -20.28 -3.56 -0.25
CA LYS A 115 -19.12 -3.74 -1.12
C LYS A 115 -18.35 -2.43 -1.10
N VAL A 116 -17.25 -2.41 -0.34
CA VAL A 116 -16.34 -1.28 -0.32
C VAL A 116 -15.72 -1.26 -1.70
N LEU A 117 -16.19 -0.37 -2.56
CA LEU A 117 -15.60 -0.13 -3.87
C LEU A 117 -14.12 0.20 -3.65
N ARG A 118 -13.25 -0.79 -3.94
CA ARG A 118 -11.81 -0.60 -3.87
C ARG A 118 -11.47 0.46 -4.89
N ARG A 119 -11.11 1.65 -4.40
CA ARG A 119 -10.65 2.74 -5.27
C ARG A 119 -9.46 2.23 -6.07
N SER A 120 -9.52 2.40 -7.39
CA SER A 120 -8.41 2.04 -8.28
C SER A 120 -7.13 2.72 -7.79
N LYS A 121 -6.06 1.93 -7.67
CA LYS A 121 -4.77 2.41 -7.18
C LYS A 121 -4.22 3.40 -8.21
N LYS A 122 -3.86 4.60 -7.76
CA LYS A 122 -3.26 5.63 -8.63
C LYS A 122 -1.82 5.24 -8.97
N ILE A 123 -1.44 5.38 -10.23
CA ILE A 123 -0.09 5.11 -10.74
C ILE A 123 0.65 6.45 -10.90
N TYR A 124 1.88 6.51 -10.40
CA TYR A 124 2.77 7.66 -10.53
C TYR A 124 3.93 7.33 -11.45
N VAL A 125 4.40 8.32 -12.20
CA VAL A 125 5.41 8.16 -13.24
C VAL A 125 6.46 9.26 -13.08
N ALA A 126 7.73 8.93 -13.21
CA ALA A 126 8.85 9.88 -13.24
C ALA A 126 9.83 9.52 -14.37
N SER A 127 10.75 10.42 -14.70
CA SER A 127 11.87 10.15 -15.60
C SER A 127 13.11 9.78 -14.78
N LYS A 128 13.99 8.92 -15.28
CA LYS A 128 15.29 8.61 -14.65
C LYS A 128 16.11 9.88 -14.42
N ASP A 129 16.17 10.74 -15.42
CA ASP A 129 16.95 11.98 -15.38
C ASP A 129 16.17 13.11 -14.72
N GLY A 130 14.85 13.16 -15.00
CA GLY A 130 13.95 14.13 -14.42
C GLY A 130 13.48 13.71 -13.02
N LYS A 131 14.05 14.29 -11.97
CA LYS A 131 13.62 14.12 -10.56
C LYS A 131 12.24 14.71 -10.25
N THR A 132 11.26 14.63 -11.15
CA THR A 132 9.89 15.10 -10.98
C THR A 132 8.88 13.96 -11.13
N LEU A 133 7.97 13.86 -10.16
CA LEU A 133 6.93 12.84 -10.10
C LEU A 133 5.61 13.37 -10.65
N HIS A 134 5.01 12.63 -11.57
CA HIS A 134 3.77 12.94 -12.27
C HIS A 134 2.72 11.85 -12.04
N ILE A 135 1.46 12.16 -12.35
CA ILE A 135 0.38 11.15 -12.45
C ILE A 135 0.39 10.58 -13.86
N LYS A 136 0.01 9.30 -14.06
CA LYS A 136 -0.07 8.67 -15.40
C LYS A 136 -0.79 9.54 -16.47
N ASN A 137 -1.81 10.30 -16.07
CA ASN A 137 -2.60 11.15 -16.97
C ASN A 137 -2.07 12.59 -17.11
N CYS A 138 -0.90 12.93 -16.55
CA CYS A 138 -0.30 14.24 -16.68
C CYS A 138 0.23 14.47 -18.11
N PRO A 139 0.03 15.65 -18.73
CA PRO A 139 0.59 15.95 -20.05
C PRO A 139 2.11 15.75 -20.13
N PHE A 140 2.84 16.14 -19.08
CA PHE A 140 4.29 15.93 -19.00
C PHE A 140 4.67 14.46 -18.86
N ALA A 141 3.88 13.64 -18.16
CA ALA A 141 4.14 12.21 -18.03
C ALA A 141 4.04 11.48 -19.38
N LYS A 142 3.13 11.92 -20.26
CA LYS A 142 2.97 11.33 -21.60
C LYS A 142 4.17 11.59 -22.51
N LYS A 143 4.92 12.67 -22.27
CA LYS A 143 6.14 13.02 -23.03
C LYS A 143 7.39 12.26 -22.56
N ILE A 144 7.33 11.54 -21.45
CA ILE A 144 8.47 10.74 -20.95
C ILE A 144 8.55 9.45 -21.78
N GLY A 145 9.67 9.26 -22.49
CA GLY A 145 9.98 8.05 -23.24
C GLY A 145 9.99 6.80 -22.36
N GLU A 146 9.71 5.64 -22.93
CA GLU A 146 9.50 4.41 -22.14
C GLU A 146 10.79 3.92 -21.46
N GLU A 147 11.93 4.15 -22.09
CA GLU A 147 13.27 3.76 -21.61
C GLU A 147 13.69 4.54 -20.35
N SER A 148 13.32 5.81 -20.26
CA SER A 148 13.59 6.67 -19.10
C SER A 148 12.44 6.69 -18.09
N ARG A 149 11.34 5.98 -18.35
CA ARG A 149 10.15 5.98 -17.49
C ARG A 149 10.33 5.08 -16.26
N ILE A 150 10.10 5.64 -15.08
CA ILE A 150 10.02 4.90 -13.82
C ILE A 150 8.60 4.98 -13.27
N ILE A 151 8.01 3.83 -12.95
CA ILE A 151 6.63 3.72 -12.46
C ILE A 151 6.61 3.41 -10.97
N PHE A 152 5.93 4.25 -10.20
CA PHE A 152 5.74 4.09 -8.76
C PHE A 152 4.27 3.77 -8.42
N ARG A 153 4.07 2.76 -7.56
CA ARG A 153 2.75 2.39 -7.00
C ARG A 153 2.30 3.33 -5.87
N SER A 154 3.23 4.07 -5.26
CA SER A 154 2.97 4.97 -4.13
C SER A 154 3.80 6.25 -4.26
N LYS A 155 3.21 7.38 -3.82
CA LYS A 155 3.92 8.67 -3.76
C LYS A 155 5.09 8.62 -2.77
N THR A 156 4.89 7.95 -1.63
CA THR A 156 5.89 7.90 -0.56
C THR A 156 7.17 7.24 -1.04
N LYS A 157 7.05 6.13 -1.79
CA LYS A 157 8.21 5.45 -2.37
C LYS A 157 8.99 6.36 -3.31
N ALA A 158 8.30 7.13 -4.15
CA ALA A 158 8.94 8.09 -5.03
C ALA A 158 9.62 9.24 -4.28
N PHE A 159 9.01 9.75 -3.20
CA PHE A 159 9.62 10.81 -2.39
C PHE A 159 10.86 10.32 -1.64
N ASN A 160 10.83 9.10 -1.11
CA ASN A 160 11.99 8.49 -0.46
C ASN A 160 13.14 8.25 -1.44
N SER A 161 12.84 8.06 -2.73
CA SER A 161 13.84 8.01 -3.80
C SER A 161 14.30 9.40 -4.30
N GLY A 162 13.91 10.49 -3.63
CA GLY A 162 14.40 11.86 -3.91
C GLY A 162 13.66 12.61 -5.03
N TYR A 163 12.51 12.11 -5.51
CA TYR A 163 11.74 12.79 -6.55
C TYR A 163 10.91 13.94 -5.97
N LYS A 164 10.79 15.04 -6.70
CA LYS A 164 9.96 16.21 -6.35
C LYS A 164 8.56 16.08 -6.93
N ALA A 165 7.54 16.55 -6.23
CA ALA A 165 6.16 16.50 -6.73
C ALA A 165 5.91 17.52 -7.85
N CYS A 166 5.37 17.09 -9.00
CA CYS A 166 4.83 17.99 -10.02
C CYS A 166 3.60 18.76 -9.52
N SER A 167 3.27 19.89 -10.15
CA SER A 167 2.05 20.67 -9.93
C SER A 167 0.78 19.82 -10.04
N CYS A 168 0.73 18.86 -10.97
CA CYS A 168 -0.39 17.93 -11.11
C CYS A 168 -0.65 17.07 -9.86
N ILE A 169 0.37 16.87 -9.02
CA ILE A 169 0.28 16.13 -7.75
C ILE A 169 -0.07 17.06 -6.58
N LYS A 170 0.43 18.30 -6.59
CA LYS A 170 0.21 19.31 -5.54
C LYS A 170 -1.27 19.74 -5.47
N ASN A 171 -1.92 19.95 -6.62
CA ASN A 171 -3.27 20.54 -6.68
C ASN A 171 -4.42 19.55 -6.39
N VAL A 172 -4.13 18.27 -6.14
CA VAL A 172 -5.17 17.28 -5.80
C VAL A 172 -5.80 17.55 -4.43
N LYS A 173 -5.13 18.31 -3.54
CA LYS A 173 -5.69 18.68 -2.23
C LYS A 173 -6.84 19.70 -2.34
N GLU A 174 -6.82 20.59 -3.35
CA GLU A 174 -7.82 21.65 -3.57
C GLU A 174 -9.23 21.07 -3.84
N THR A 175 -9.29 20.03 -4.67
CA THR A 175 -10.56 19.41 -5.09
C THR A 175 -11.31 18.73 -3.94
N ARG A 176 -10.60 18.31 -2.87
CA ARG A 176 -11.26 17.81 -1.64
C ARG A 176 -11.91 18.93 -0.83
N ARG A 177 -11.33 20.14 -0.79
CA ARG A 177 -11.96 21.30 -0.11
C ARG A 177 -13.21 21.76 -0.86
N ARG A 178 -13.15 21.88 -2.19
CA ARG A 178 -14.34 22.20 -3.01
C ARG A 178 -15.45 21.15 -2.92
N ARG A 179 -15.13 19.84 -2.89
CA ARG A 179 -16.17 18.83 -2.67
C ARG A 179 -16.79 18.87 -1.27
N ARG A 180 -16.06 19.37 -0.27
CA ARG A 180 -16.59 19.56 1.09
C ARG A 180 -17.51 20.78 1.17
N SER A 181 -17.26 21.84 0.39
CA SER A 181 -18.17 22.99 0.27
C SER A 181 -19.40 22.65 -0.58
N VAL A 182 -19.23 21.98 -1.73
CA VAL A 182 -20.36 21.58 -2.61
C VAL A 182 -21.30 20.58 -1.93
N ARG A 183 -20.77 19.65 -1.12
CA ARG A 183 -21.62 18.73 -0.33
C ARG A 183 -22.34 19.44 0.83
N LYS A 184 -21.91 20.63 1.21
CA LYS A 184 -22.61 21.45 2.21
C LYS A 184 -23.79 22.22 1.61
N GLU A 185 -23.79 22.44 0.29
CA GLU A 185 -24.87 23.17 -0.42
C GLU A 185 -25.89 22.27 -1.13
N THR A 186 -25.56 21.01 -1.43
CA THR A 186 -26.45 20.11 -2.20
C THR A 186 -27.29 19.14 -1.35
N VAL A 187 -27.31 19.29 -0.03
CA VAL A 187 -28.36 18.69 0.82
C VAL A 187 -29.38 19.78 1.13
N LYS A 188 -30.05 20.31 0.10
CA LYS A 188 -31.42 20.79 0.28
C LYS A 188 -32.30 19.56 0.24
N GLU A 189 -32.76 19.19 1.42
CA GLU A 189 -33.59 18.02 1.69
C GLU A 189 -34.79 18.00 0.73
N ALA A 190 -34.89 16.95 -0.08
CA ALA A 190 -36.17 16.55 -0.61
C ALA A 190 -37.01 16.00 0.57
N PRO A 191 -38.30 16.35 0.70
CA PRO A 191 -39.14 15.86 1.79
C PRO A 191 -39.34 14.36 1.63
N ILE A 192 -38.58 13.58 2.40
CA ILE A 192 -38.77 12.15 2.55
C ILE A 192 -39.97 11.96 3.47
N ALA A 193 -41.00 11.27 2.96
CA ALA A 193 -42.20 10.89 3.70
C ALA A 193 -41.82 10.18 5.00
N LYS A 194 -42.44 10.63 6.09
CA LYS A 194 -42.21 10.18 7.46
C LYS A 194 -42.52 8.69 7.60
N GLU A 195 -41.49 7.86 7.63
CA GLU A 195 -41.54 6.56 8.30
C GLU A 195 -41.46 6.79 9.83
N PRO A 196 -42.22 6.03 10.65
CA PRO A 196 -42.33 6.29 12.08
C PRO A 196 -40.99 6.11 12.80
N GLU A 197 -40.52 7.22 13.39
CA GLU A 197 -39.32 7.31 14.21
C GLU A 197 -39.42 6.42 15.47
N VAL A 198 -38.74 5.29 15.49
CA VAL A 198 -38.35 4.65 16.76
C VAL A 198 -37.13 5.41 17.30
N ARG A 199 -37.41 6.45 18.09
CA ARG A 199 -36.41 7.24 18.81
C ARG A 199 -35.72 6.39 19.87
N THR A 200 -34.57 5.81 19.53
CA THR A 200 -33.56 5.47 20.54
C THR A 200 -32.64 6.67 20.71
N VAL A 201 -32.98 7.50 21.69
CA VAL A 201 -32.13 8.61 22.16
C VAL A 201 -30.91 7.99 22.87
N VAL A 202 -29.89 7.62 22.10
CA VAL A 202 -28.57 7.35 22.68
C VAL A 202 -27.93 8.71 22.94
N LYS A 203 -28.14 9.24 24.16
CA LYS A 203 -27.29 10.30 24.71
C LYS A 203 -25.88 9.75 24.77
N THR A 204 -25.08 9.96 23.73
CA THR A 204 -23.62 9.82 23.83
C THR A 204 -23.13 10.93 24.72
N VAL A 205 -23.09 10.65 26.02
CA VAL A 205 -22.29 11.38 26.99
C VAL A 205 -20.85 11.23 26.53
N VAL A 206 -20.35 12.21 25.78
CA VAL A 206 -18.92 12.32 25.47
C VAL A 206 -18.24 12.57 26.81
N LYS A 207 -17.85 11.48 27.48
CA LYS A 207 -16.98 11.54 28.65
C LYS A 207 -15.72 12.27 28.17
N ARG A 208 -15.54 13.53 28.61
CA ARG A 208 -14.33 14.31 28.38
C ARG A 208 -13.16 13.41 28.79
N ALA A 209 -12.37 12.98 27.82
CA ALA A 209 -11.23 12.11 28.07
C ALA A 209 -10.37 12.82 29.12
N LYS A 210 -10.12 12.15 30.24
CA LYS A 210 -9.21 12.69 31.28
C LYS A 210 -7.90 13.05 30.60
N LYS A 211 -7.44 14.28 30.78
CA LYS A 211 -6.15 14.75 30.25
C LYS A 211 -5.08 13.77 30.71
N SER A 212 -4.27 13.29 29.77
CA SER A 212 -3.22 12.34 30.07
C SER A 212 -1.97 13.08 30.53
N PRO A 213 -1.12 12.47 31.38
CA PRO A 213 0.02 13.16 31.99
C PRO A 213 1.11 13.56 30.99
N PHE A 214 1.14 12.96 29.80
CA PHE A 214 2.12 13.24 28.75
C PHE A 214 1.48 13.91 27.54
N VAL A 215 2.13 14.96 27.04
CA VAL A 215 1.67 15.81 25.93
C VAL A 215 2.82 16.03 24.95
N ALA A 216 2.57 15.89 23.66
CA ALA A 216 3.49 16.29 22.59
C ALA A 216 2.79 17.21 21.58
N SER A 217 3.57 17.89 20.74
CA SER A 217 3.05 18.61 19.58
C SER A 217 2.91 17.63 18.40
N ALA A 218 1.83 17.74 17.62
CA ALA A 218 1.65 16.97 16.39
C ALA A 218 2.74 17.25 15.35
N ASP A 219 3.32 18.45 15.38
CA ASP A 219 4.40 18.89 14.49
C ASP A 219 5.81 18.75 15.12
N GLY A 220 5.88 18.39 16.40
CA GLY A 220 7.13 18.20 17.13
C GLY A 220 7.51 16.74 17.28
N ASP A 221 8.75 16.48 17.70
CA ASP A 221 9.25 15.13 17.96
C ASP A 221 9.48 14.88 19.46
N THR A 222 9.14 15.81 20.35
CA THR A 222 9.45 15.72 21.77
C THR A 222 8.18 15.63 22.61
N VAL A 223 8.15 14.70 23.57
CA VAL A 223 7.06 14.55 24.55
C VAL A 223 7.42 15.24 25.87
N HIS A 224 6.45 15.89 26.48
CA HIS A 224 6.57 16.65 27.73
C HIS A 224 5.55 16.16 28.78
N GLN A 225 5.80 16.43 30.07
CA GLN A 225 4.75 16.33 31.10
C GLN A 225 3.76 17.50 30.97
N GLU A 226 2.51 17.32 31.38
CA GLU A 226 1.47 18.38 31.31
C GLU A 226 1.89 19.68 32.02
N ASN A 227 2.67 19.58 33.10
CA ASN A 227 3.17 20.73 33.87
C ASN A 227 4.46 21.37 33.31
N CYS A 228 5.03 20.84 32.22
CA CYS A 228 6.25 21.37 31.63
C CYS A 228 6.02 22.78 31.04
N PRO A 229 6.94 23.75 31.23
CA PRO A 229 6.85 25.07 30.62
C PRO A 229 6.73 25.02 29.09
N PHE A 230 7.42 24.07 28.45
CA PHE A 230 7.34 23.87 26.99
C PHE A 230 6.00 23.28 26.56
N ALA A 231 5.39 22.40 27.35
CA ALA A 231 4.06 21.85 27.05
C ALA A 231 2.98 22.94 27.02
N LYS A 232 3.08 23.93 27.92
CA LYS A 232 2.15 25.06 27.96
C LYS A 232 2.21 25.94 26.71
N ARG A 233 3.36 25.99 26.03
CA ARG A 233 3.57 26.75 24.79
C ARG A 233 3.04 26.05 23.53
N ILE A 234 2.65 24.77 23.61
CA ILE A 234 2.07 24.03 22.48
C ILE A 234 0.61 24.47 22.29
N ASP A 235 0.25 24.86 21.07
CA ASP A 235 -1.13 25.19 20.70
C ASP A 235 -2.09 24.03 20.98
N GLU A 236 -3.25 24.30 21.59
CA GLU A 236 -4.23 23.27 21.97
C GLU A 236 -4.70 22.40 20.79
N ARG A 237 -4.73 22.97 19.58
CA ARG A 237 -5.10 22.25 18.36
C ARG A 237 -4.06 21.23 17.90
N ASN A 238 -2.81 21.41 18.31
CA ASN A 238 -1.66 20.58 17.98
C ASN A 238 -1.23 19.67 19.13
N ARG A 239 -1.94 19.67 20.28
CA ARG A 239 -1.60 18.79 21.40
C ARG A 239 -2.05 17.35 21.13
N VAL A 240 -1.10 16.43 21.25
CA VAL A 240 -1.33 14.99 21.25
C VAL A 240 -1.10 14.46 22.67
N TYR A 241 -2.10 13.77 23.20
CA TYR A 241 -2.14 13.31 24.59
C TYR A 241 -1.85 11.80 24.64
N PHE A 242 -0.84 11.41 25.43
CA PHE A 242 -0.45 10.01 25.64
C PHE A 242 -0.70 9.57 27.07
N LYS A 243 -1.35 8.40 27.22
CA LYS A 243 -1.59 7.79 28.54
C LYS A 243 -0.30 7.38 29.26
N THR A 244 0.71 6.93 28.51
CA THR A 244 1.98 6.40 29.02
C THR A 244 3.16 6.91 28.18
N LYS A 245 4.35 6.98 28.77
CA LYS A 245 5.62 7.36 28.10
C LYS A 245 5.95 6.40 26.95
N ALA A 246 5.76 5.09 27.15
CA ALA A 246 5.97 4.06 26.14
C ALA A 246 5.17 4.30 24.84
N ASN A 247 3.87 4.63 24.96
CA ASN A 247 3.04 4.90 23.79
C ASN A 247 3.50 6.10 22.95
N ALA A 248 4.18 7.08 23.57
CA ALA A 248 4.76 8.20 22.85
C ALA A 248 6.03 7.78 22.11
N PHE A 249 6.87 6.94 22.73
CA PHE A 249 8.10 6.43 22.13
C PHE A 249 7.85 5.47 20.97
N ASP A 250 6.83 4.61 21.08
CA ASP A 250 6.38 3.74 20.00
C ASP A 250 5.90 4.53 18.78
N GLN A 251 5.50 5.80 18.97
CA GLN A 251 5.12 6.73 17.91
C GLN A 251 6.29 7.60 17.41
N GLY A 252 7.52 7.35 17.89
CA GLY A 252 8.73 8.02 17.45
C GLY A 252 9.04 9.35 18.15
N TYR A 253 8.33 9.68 19.23
CA TYR A 253 8.64 10.87 20.04
C TYR A 253 9.83 10.60 20.98
N LYS A 254 10.62 11.64 21.26
CA LYS A 254 11.78 11.66 22.15
C LYS A 254 11.38 12.23 23.52
N ALA A 255 12.09 11.81 24.57
CA ALA A 255 11.89 12.37 25.89
C ALA A 255 12.39 13.82 25.96
N CYS A 256 11.58 14.74 26.48
CA CYS A 256 12.10 15.99 27.01
C CYS A 256 12.82 15.73 28.34
N ASN A 257 13.76 16.61 28.72
CA ASN A 257 14.41 16.57 30.04
C ASN A 257 13.44 16.64 31.23
N CYS A 258 12.18 17.02 31.02
CA CYS A 258 11.16 17.01 32.06
C CYS A 258 10.48 15.64 32.29
N ILE A 259 10.90 14.55 31.62
CA ILE A 259 10.31 13.19 31.72
C ILE A 259 11.36 12.12 32.00
#